data_AF-A0AAU5QF69-F1
#
_entry.id   AF-A0AAU5QF69-F1
#
_cell.length_a   1.000
_cell.length_b   1.000
_cell.length_c   1.000
_cell.angle_alpha   90.00
_cell.angle_beta   90.00
_cell.angle_gamma   90.00
#
_symmetry.space_group_name_H-M   'P 1'
#
loop_
_entity.id
_entity.type
_entity.pdbx_description
1 polymer ?
#
loop_
_entity_poly.entity_id
_entity_poly.type
_entity_poly.pdbx_seq_one_letter_code
_entity_poly.pdbx_strand_id
1 'polypeptide(L)'
;MAWEEWAQVKAEASARQTAQTRLNQLAPLDGGGVGMPELASSPEDKQAAARAINEEVEPGVRSGGKHVTDSMRTAIKEFGPRDGHGWDTSGALQKAQETWTKQVKMLLDRLAAEEHALARTGIDFRNNELDIAAKVARQSRIDGV
;
A
#
# COMPACT_ATOMS: atom_id res chain seq x y z
N MET A 1 -33.42 32.37 22.02
CA MET A 1 -32.49 31.86 23.04
C MET A 1 -31.45 30.87 22.48
N ALA A 2 -31.71 30.06 21.44
CA ALA A 2 -30.68 29.16 20.86
C ALA A 2 -29.57 29.85 20.03
N TRP A 3 -29.77 31.12 19.64
CA TRP A 3 -28.82 31.84 18.77
C TRP A 3 -27.60 32.39 19.51
N GLU A 4 -27.78 32.75 20.78
CA GLU A 4 -26.71 33.23 21.66
C GLU A 4 -25.76 32.09 22.05
N GLU A 5 -26.30 30.90 22.34
CA GLU A 5 -25.49 29.70 22.60
C GLU A 5 -24.67 29.28 21.36
N TRP A 6 -25.25 29.38 20.16
CA TRP A 6 -24.52 29.13 18.91
C TRP A 6 -23.38 30.13 18.66
N ALA A 7 -23.55 31.39 19.06
CA ALA A 7 -22.49 32.39 18.97
C ALA A 7 -21.37 32.10 19.98
N GLN A 8 -21.73 31.70 21.20
CA GLN A 8 -20.79 31.36 22.26
C GLN A 8 -19.94 30.12 21.93
N VAL A 9 -20.55 29.06 21.38
CA VAL A 9 -19.85 27.85 20.94
C VAL A 9 -18.84 28.15 19.83
N LYS A 10 -19.18 29.03 18.88
CA LYS A 10 -18.26 29.45 17.81
C LYS A 10 -17.09 30.27 18.34
N ALA A 11 -17.32 31.13 19.34
CA ALA A 11 -16.27 31.90 19.99
C ALA A 11 -15.32 31.02 20.80
N GLU A 12 -15.84 30.02 21.52
CA GLU A 12 -15.00 29.04 22.22
C GLU A 12 -14.19 28.17 21.25
N ALA A 13 -14.80 27.74 20.14
CA ALA A 13 -14.11 26.94 19.12
C ALA A 13 -12.97 27.72 18.47
N SER A 14 -13.16 29.00 18.14
CA SER A 14 -12.10 29.84 17.55
C SER A 14 -10.98 30.14 18.54
N ALA A 15 -11.31 30.33 19.83
CA ALA A 15 -10.33 30.50 20.90
C ALA A 15 -9.49 29.22 21.14
N ARG A 16 -10.12 28.04 21.10
CA ARG A 16 -9.40 26.74 21.19
C ARG A 16 -8.51 26.51 19.97
N GLN A 17 -8.98 26.87 18.78
CA GLN A 17 -8.22 26.72 17.54
C GLN A 17 -6.99 27.64 17.50
N THR A 18 -7.09 28.87 18.00
CA THR A 18 -5.96 29.80 18.14
C THR A 18 -4.98 29.43 19.25
N ALA A 19 -5.40 28.66 20.25
CA ALA A 19 -4.50 28.08 21.25
C ALA A 19 -3.71 26.88 20.67
N GLN A 20 -4.34 26.08 19.80
CA GLN A 20 -3.69 24.93 19.15
C GLN A 20 -2.75 25.31 18.00
N THR A 21 -2.88 26.49 17.39
CA THR A 21 -2.00 26.98 16.31
C THR A 21 -0.91 27.94 16.79
N ARG A 22 -0.45 27.83 18.04
CA ARG A 22 0.69 28.63 18.53
C ARG A 22 2.01 27.93 18.23
N LEU A 23 2.47 28.10 16.99
CA LEU A 23 3.72 27.52 16.48
C LEU A 23 5.02 28.13 17.08
N ASN A 24 4.93 29.04 18.06
CA ASN A 24 6.10 29.74 18.63
C ASN A 24 6.01 29.90 20.16
N GLN A 25 5.47 28.92 20.87
CA GLN A 25 5.64 28.86 22.32
C GLN A 25 6.79 27.92 22.64
N LEU A 26 7.88 28.47 23.20
CA LEU A 26 8.85 27.67 23.95
C LEU A 26 8.05 26.85 24.97
N ALA A 27 8.18 25.52 24.91
CA ALA A 27 7.53 24.64 25.86
C ALA A 27 7.88 25.09 27.29
N PRO A 28 6.92 25.14 28.22
CA PRO A 28 7.24 25.09 29.63
C PRO A 28 8.17 23.89 29.85
N LEU A 29 9.22 24.07 30.65
CA LEU A 29 10.37 23.17 30.78
C LEU A 29 10.04 21.71 31.18
N ASP A 30 8.77 21.38 31.42
CA ASP A 30 8.33 20.09 31.95
C ASP A 30 7.25 19.40 31.08
N GLY A 31 7.14 19.75 29.80
CA GLY A 31 6.07 19.27 28.92
C GLY A 31 6.53 18.80 27.54
N GLY A 32 7.63 18.07 27.47
CA GLY A 32 8.16 17.47 26.22
C GLY A 32 7.33 16.28 25.75
N GLY A 33 6.07 16.50 25.37
CA GLY A 33 5.37 15.59 24.47
C GLY A 33 6.05 15.67 23.11
N VAL A 34 7.12 14.90 22.91
CA VAL A 34 7.69 14.63 21.60
C VAL A 34 6.65 13.81 20.85
N GLY A 35 5.66 14.50 20.28
CA GLY A 35 4.82 13.92 19.26
C GLY A 35 5.77 13.48 18.15
N MET A 36 5.97 12.17 18.02
CA MET A 36 6.68 11.63 16.87
C MET A 36 6.07 12.25 15.61
N PRO A 37 6.87 12.69 14.64
CA PRO A 37 6.33 13.01 13.33
C PRO A 37 5.90 11.68 12.69
N GLU A 38 4.67 11.24 12.98
CA GLU A 38 4.12 9.95 12.52
C GLU A 38 3.62 10.05 11.07
N LEU A 39 4.39 10.75 10.23
CA LEU A 39 4.30 10.72 8.76
C LEU A 39 5.63 10.22 8.16
N ALA A 40 6.41 9.45 8.93
CA ALA A 40 7.64 8.83 8.46
C ALA A 40 7.32 7.74 7.41
N SER A 41 7.22 8.15 6.15
CA SER A 41 7.28 7.25 5.01
C SER A 41 8.74 6.99 4.68
N SER A 42 9.14 5.72 4.53
CA SER A 42 10.45 5.33 4.00
C SER A 42 10.32 4.99 2.51
N PRO A 43 10.77 5.87 1.57
CA PRO A 43 10.75 5.57 0.14
C PRO A 43 11.69 4.42 -0.22
N GLU A 44 12.78 4.26 0.52
CA GLU A 44 13.77 3.19 0.32
C GLU A 44 13.14 1.82 0.61
N ASP A 45 12.44 1.69 1.74
CA ASP A 45 11.76 0.43 2.09
C ASP A 45 10.65 0.09 1.09
N LYS A 46 9.91 1.09 0.59
CA LYS A 46 8.89 0.88 -0.45
C LYS A 46 9.50 0.41 -1.76
N GLN A 47 10.64 0.97 -2.17
CA GLN A 47 11.36 0.50 -3.36
C GLN A 47 11.95 -0.90 -3.16
N ALA A 48 12.48 -1.19 -1.99
CA ALA A 48 12.98 -2.52 -1.64
C ALA A 48 11.84 -3.56 -1.68
N ALA A 49 10.67 -3.23 -1.13
CA ALA A 49 9.49 -4.09 -1.18
C ALA A 49 9.00 -4.33 -2.62
N ALA A 50 8.95 -3.29 -3.46
CA ALA A 50 8.60 -3.43 -4.88
C ALA A 50 9.59 -4.36 -5.62
N ARG A 51 10.90 -4.21 -5.36
CA ARG A 51 11.92 -5.10 -5.92
C ARG A 51 11.75 -6.55 -5.46
N ALA A 52 11.52 -6.77 -4.16
CA ALA A 52 11.29 -8.11 -3.63
C ALA A 52 10.06 -8.78 -4.27
N ILE A 53 8.98 -8.02 -4.51
CA ILE A 53 7.80 -8.54 -5.21
C ILE A 53 8.17 -9.00 -6.63
N ASN A 54 8.86 -8.16 -7.40
CA ASN A 54 9.21 -8.45 -8.79
C ASN A 54 10.27 -9.56 -8.93
N GLU A 55 11.32 -9.51 -8.11
CA GLU A 55 12.50 -10.37 -8.27
C GLU A 55 12.31 -11.74 -7.60
N GLU A 56 11.51 -11.85 -6.54
CA GLU A 56 11.39 -13.06 -5.75
C GLU A 56 9.96 -13.62 -5.74
N VAL A 57 8.98 -12.79 -5.34
CA VAL A 57 7.62 -13.27 -5.06
C VAL A 57 6.87 -13.64 -6.35
N GLU A 58 6.84 -12.75 -7.35
CA GLU A 58 6.16 -13.00 -8.61
C GLU A 58 6.73 -14.21 -9.36
N PRO A 59 8.07 -14.37 -9.52
CA PRO A 59 8.64 -15.56 -10.14
C PRO A 59 8.33 -16.84 -9.37
N GLY A 60 8.33 -16.78 -8.03
CA GLY A 60 7.95 -17.88 -7.16
C GLY A 60 6.49 -18.31 -7.37
N VAL A 61 5.56 -17.37 -7.36
CA VAL A 61 4.13 -17.64 -7.60
C VAL A 61 3.91 -18.18 -9.01
N ARG A 62 4.57 -17.62 -10.03
CA ARG A 62 4.45 -18.05 -11.42
C ARG A 62 4.97 -19.48 -11.61
N SER A 63 6.16 -19.78 -11.09
CA SER A 63 6.80 -21.08 -11.22
C SER A 63 6.05 -22.17 -10.43
N GLY A 64 5.71 -21.90 -9.16
CA GLY A 64 4.92 -22.80 -8.33
C GLY A 64 3.52 -23.03 -8.88
N GLY A 65 2.87 -21.95 -9.34
CA GLY A 65 1.57 -22.01 -10.03
C GLY A 65 1.60 -22.90 -11.26
N LYS A 66 2.60 -22.71 -12.13
CA LYS A 66 2.80 -23.54 -13.34
C LYS A 66 3.05 -25.00 -12.98
N HIS A 67 3.91 -25.28 -12.01
CA HIS A 67 4.25 -26.64 -11.59
C HIS A 67 3.00 -27.43 -11.14
N VAL A 68 2.16 -26.81 -10.31
CA VAL A 68 0.90 -27.42 -9.86
C VAL A 68 -0.06 -27.64 -11.04
N THR A 69 -0.21 -26.64 -11.93
CA THR A 69 -1.08 -26.76 -13.12
C THR A 69 -0.62 -27.90 -14.04
N ASP A 70 0.67 -28.07 -14.26
CA ASP A 70 1.24 -29.14 -15.08
C ASP A 70 1.04 -30.51 -14.43
N SER A 71 1.27 -30.61 -13.11
CA SER A 71 1.01 -31.84 -12.34
C SER A 71 -0.46 -32.25 -12.39
N MET A 72 -1.37 -31.30 -12.22
CA MET A 72 -2.81 -31.53 -12.36
C MET A 72 -3.19 -31.94 -13.78
N ARG A 73 -2.59 -31.33 -14.82
CA ARG A 73 -2.85 -31.70 -16.22
C ARG A 73 -2.47 -33.16 -16.49
N THR A 74 -1.32 -33.59 -15.99
CA THR A 74 -0.89 -34.99 -16.09
C THR A 74 -1.87 -35.92 -15.39
N ALA A 75 -2.26 -35.61 -14.15
CA ALA A 75 -3.21 -36.42 -13.40
C ALA A 75 -4.59 -36.49 -14.07
N ILE A 76 -5.12 -35.37 -14.61
CA ILE A 76 -6.38 -35.34 -15.37
C ILE A 76 -6.31 -36.28 -16.58
N LYS A 77 -5.18 -36.28 -17.30
CA LYS A 77 -4.97 -37.17 -18.45
C LYS A 77 -4.89 -38.63 -18.05
N GLU A 78 -4.24 -38.95 -16.94
CA GLU A 78 -4.13 -40.32 -16.42
C GLU A 78 -5.47 -40.88 -15.93
N PHE A 79 -6.28 -40.04 -15.29
CA PHE A 79 -7.60 -40.42 -14.77
C PHE A 79 -8.73 -40.29 -15.80
N GLY A 80 -8.46 -39.67 -16.95
CA GLY A 80 -9.43 -39.53 -18.03
C GLY A 80 -9.77 -40.87 -18.70
N PRO A 81 -10.88 -40.93 -19.46
CA PRO A 81 -11.29 -42.13 -20.20
C PRO A 81 -10.24 -42.48 -21.27
N ARG A 82 -9.58 -43.63 -21.14
CA ARG A 82 -8.65 -44.16 -22.17
C ARG A 82 -9.33 -45.11 -23.15
N ASP A 83 -10.38 -45.79 -22.70
CA ASP A 83 -11.13 -46.84 -23.40
C ASP A 83 -12.65 -46.61 -23.34
N GLY A 84 -13.08 -45.41 -22.97
CA GLY A 84 -14.49 -45.01 -22.82
C GLY A 84 -14.97 -44.93 -21.37
N HIS A 85 -14.20 -45.43 -20.40
CA HIS A 85 -14.52 -45.34 -18.97
C HIS A 85 -13.38 -44.69 -18.18
N GLY A 86 -13.53 -43.40 -17.88
CA GLY A 86 -12.59 -42.66 -17.03
C GLY A 86 -12.99 -42.70 -15.57
N TRP A 87 -12.12 -42.21 -14.70
CA TRP A 87 -12.44 -42.02 -13.29
C TRP A 87 -13.33 -40.79 -13.13
N ASP A 88 -14.39 -40.89 -12.32
CA ASP A 88 -15.30 -39.78 -12.01
C ASP A 88 -14.55 -38.55 -11.43
N THR A 89 -13.42 -38.80 -10.77
CA THR A 89 -12.55 -37.75 -10.20
C THR A 89 -11.88 -36.86 -11.23
N SER A 90 -11.71 -37.33 -12.49
CA SER A 90 -11.04 -36.56 -13.55
C SER A 90 -11.73 -35.22 -13.83
N GLY A 91 -13.07 -35.21 -13.87
CA GLY A 91 -13.85 -33.99 -14.08
C GLY A 91 -13.80 -33.02 -12.89
N ALA A 92 -13.78 -33.55 -11.66
CA ALA A 92 -13.59 -32.72 -10.46
C ALA A 92 -12.19 -32.09 -10.42
N LEU A 93 -11.17 -32.86 -10.80
CA LEU A 93 -9.79 -32.40 -10.87
C LEU A 93 -9.59 -31.33 -11.96
N GLN A 94 -10.29 -31.45 -13.09
CA GLN A 94 -10.29 -30.42 -14.14
C GLN A 94 -10.84 -29.10 -13.63
N LYS A 95 -11.97 -29.11 -12.93
CA LYS A 95 -12.54 -27.90 -12.29
C LYS A 95 -11.60 -27.29 -11.26
N ALA A 96 -10.92 -28.14 -10.47
CA ALA A 96 -9.92 -27.69 -9.51
C ALA A 96 -8.72 -27.00 -10.22
N GLN A 97 -8.23 -27.57 -11.32
CA GLN A 97 -7.16 -27.00 -12.13
C GLN A 97 -7.54 -25.63 -12.73
N GLU A 98 -8.74 -25.51 -13.28
CA GLU A 98 -9.27 -24.25 -13.83
C GLU A 98 -9.33 -23.17 -12.74
N THR A 99 -9.86 -23.53 -11.57
CA THR A 99 -9.94 -22.64 -10.41
C THR A 99 -8.56 -22.22 -9.93
N TRP A 100 -7.64 -23.17 -9.78
CA TRP A 100 -6.25 -22.90 -9.41
C TRP A 100 -5.57 -21.92 -10.37
N THR A 101 -5.70 -22.17 -11.68
CA THR A 101 -5.11 -21.31 -12.72
C THR A 101 -5.66 -19.88 -12.63
N LYS A 102 -6.97 -19.73 -12.38
CA LYS A 102 -7.60 -18.43 -12.16
C LYS A 102 -7.06 -17.73 -10.91
N GLN A 103 -6.90 -18.44 -9.80
CA GLN A 103 -6.39 -17.89 -8.55
C GLN A 103 -4.92 -17.45 -8.68
N VAL A 104 -4.07 -18.27 -9.30
CA VAL A 104 -2.67 -17.90 -9.59
C VAL A 104 -2.61 -16.64 -10.45
N LYS A 105 -3.45 -16.56 -11.49
CA LYS A 105 -3.52 -15.35 -12.32
C LYS A 105 -3.94 -14.11 -11.51
N MET A 106 -5.01 -14.22 -10.72
CA MET A 106 -5.48 -13.11 -9.88
C MET A 106 -4.41 -12.65 -8.89
N LEU A 107 -3.66 -13.58 -8.30
CA LEU A 107 -2.56 -13.25 -7.40
C LEU A 107 -1.43 -12.51 -8.14
N LEU A 108 -1.03 -12.98 -9.31
CA LEU A 108 -0.01 -12.29 -10.12
C LEU A 108 -0.46 -10.89 -10.54
N ASP A 109 -1.72 -10.73 -10.97
CA ASP A 109 -2.25 -9.42 -11.34
C ASP A 109 -2.27 -8.46 -10.13
N ARG A 110 -2.54 -8.98 -8.92
CA ARG A 110 -2.49 -8.20 -7.68
C ARG A 110 -1.06 -7.83 -7.27
N LEU A 111 -0.11 -8.75 -7.37
CA LEU A 111 1.30 -8.48 -7.06
C LEU A 111 1.85 -7.37 -7.96
N ALA A 112 1.56 -7.41 -9.26
CA ALA A 112 1.97 -6.36 -10.19
C ALA A 112 1.36 -5.00 -9.82
N ALA A 113 0.07 -4.98 -9.41
CA ALA A 113 -0.58 -3.76 -8.96
C ALA A 113 0.06 -3.19 -7.67
N GLU A 114 0.41 -4.05 -6.72
CA GLU A 114 1.06 -3.67 -5.46
C GLU A 114 2.50 -3.17 -5.70
N GLU A 115 3.27 -3.84 -6.56
CA GLU A 115 4.59 -3.37 -7.00
C GLU A 115 4.51 -1.95 -7.58
N HIS A 116 3.62 -1.73 -8.55
CA HIS A 116 3.43 -0.42 -9.16
C HIS A 116 3.01 0.65 -8.15
N ALA A 117 2.12 0.32 -7.21
CA ALA A 117 1.67 1.24 -6.18
C ALA A 117 2.82 1.63 -5.22
N LEU A 118 3.63 0.67 -4.80
CA LEU A 118 4.80 0.90 -3.93
C LEU A 118 5.85 1.77 -4.62
N ALA A 119 6.18 1.44 -5.88
CA ALA A 119 7.14 2.20 -6.68
C ALA A 119 6.66 3.65 -6.90
N ARG A 120 5.39 3.83 -7.26
CA ARG A 120 4.78 5.15 -7.48
C ARG A 120 4.76 6.00 -6.22
N THR A 121 4.36 5.41 -5.10
CA THR A 121 4.31 6.11 -3.81
C THR A 121 5.69 6.66 -3.43
N GLY A 122 6.77 5.90 -3.66
CA GLY A 122 8.13 6.38 -3.41
C GLY A 122 8.52 7.61 -4.25
N ILE A 123 8.05 7.68 -5.50
CA ILE A 123 8.27 8.84 -6.38
C ILE A 123 7.45 10.04 -5.92
N ASP A 124 6.18 9.83 -5.56
CA ASP A 124 5.29 10.91 -5.13
C ASP A 124 5.78 11.60 -3.86
N PHE A 125 6.24 10.83 -2.86
CA PHE A 125 6.84 11.40 -1.65
C PHE A 125 8.11 12.22 -1.94
N ARG A 126 8.97 11.74 -2.85
CA ARG A 126 10.18 12.47 -3.26
C ARG A 126 9.84 13.79 -3.96
N ASN A 127 8.85 13.78 -4.84
CA ASN A 127 8.42 14.98 -5.55
C ASN A 127 7.79 16.01 -4.60
N ASN A 128 6.97 15.54 -3.65
CA ASN A 128 6.39 16.40 -2.62
C ASN A 128 7.46 17.06 -1.76
N GLU A 129 8.49 16.31 -1.36
CA GLU A 129 9.60 16.86 -0.56
C GLU A 129 10.36 17.96 -1.31
N LEU A 130 10.65 17.76 -2.60
CA LEU A 130 11.30 18.76 -3.44
C LEU A 130 10.44 20.03 -3.61
N ASP A 131 9.13 19.88 -3.80
CA ASP A 131 8.22 21.03 -3.90
C ASP A 131 8.12 21.81 -2.58
N ILE A 132 8.03 21.11 -1.45
CA ILE A 132 8.04 21.72 -0.11
C ILE A 132 9.36 22.46 0.11
N ALA A 133 10.50 21.84 -0.15
CA ALA A 133 11.82 22.47 -0.01
C ALA A 133 11.93 23.73 -0.87
N ALA A 134 11.47 23.68 -2.12
CA ALA A 134 11.47 24.84 -3.02
C ALA A 134 10.53 25.97 -2.54
N LYS A 135 9.36 25.64 -1.98
CA LYS A 135 8.45 26.62 -1.37
C LYS A 135 9.07 27.28 -0.15
N VAL A 136 9.69 26.50 0.73
CA VAL A 136 10.37 27.00 1.92
C VAL A 136 11.52 27.92 1.53
N ALA A 137 12.37 27.54 0.57
CA ALA A 137 13.47 28.37 0.08
C ALA A 137 12.97 29.72 -0.48
N ARG A 138 11.88 29.71 -1.27
CA ARG A 138 11.27 30.95 -1.79
C ARG A 138 10.67 31.85 -0.71
N GLN A 139 10.18 31.28 0.39
CA GLN A 139 9.54 32.04 1.48
C GLN A 139 10.55 32.51 2.54
N SER A 140 11.71 31.85 2.62
CA SER A 140 12.79 32.23 3.53
C SER A 140 13.38 33.59 3.12
N ARG A 141 13.31 34.59 4.02
CA ARG A 141 13.93 35.91 3.86
C ARG A 141 15.39 35.96 4.33
N ILE A 142 16.05 34.81 4.46
CA ILE A 142 17.37 34.71 5.13
C ILE A 142 18.55 34.90 4.15
N ASP A 143 18.32 35.06 2.85
CA ASP A 143 19.40 35.38 1.87
C ASP A 143 19.79 36.88 1.87
N GLY A 144 19.77 37.52 3.03
CA GLY A 144 20.02 38.95 3.18
C GLY A 144 20.79 39.33 4.44
N VAL A 145 21.94 38.70 4.68
CA VAL A 145 23.08 39.26 5.44
C VAL A 145 24.38 38.78 4.80
#